data_AF-A0A2C9LYI9-F1
#
_entry.id   AF-A0A2C9LYI9-F1
#
_cell.length_a   1.000
_cell.length_b   1.000
_cell.length_c   1.000
_cell.angle_alpha   90.00
_cell.angle_beta   90.00
_cell.angle_gamma   90.00
#
_symmetry.space_group_name_H-M   'P 1'
#
loop_
_entity.id
_entity.type
_entity.pdbx_description
1 polymer ?
#
loop_
_entity_poly.entity_id
_entity_poly.type
_entity_poly.pdbx_seq_one_letter_code
_entity_poly.pdbx_strand_id
1 'polypeptide(L)'
;MDCCIFSLFGSLILQLLLLSGLSSTSYISKFSVDDAALSSVPNELVLDLNPEVADCPCDDPAWCKPLTDTPEKEVFAFSIRSDTSHWERFDWSKLTTVVVFGYLNDSLTCLAHSHNVRVIMLGDVSVQTFTDAAKRQQWIQTQLLLVQKHFLDGINFDFEGQVGLNDTLIRDSYTTLVKETTQVFKKVLPSYQVFLVVILSLFQADN
;
A
#
# COMPACT_ATOMS: atom_id res chain seq x y z
N MET A 1 -40.01 -8.70 -3.79
CA MET A 1 -38.85 -9.56 -3.49
C MET A 1 -37.68 -8.93 -4.22
N ASP A 2 -37.08 -7.97 -3.53
CA ASP A 2 -35.93 -7.18 -3.94
C ASP A 2 -34.66 -8.01 -3.84
N CYS A 3 -33.73 -7.85 -4.79
CA CYS A 3 -32.31 -7.69 -4.47
C CYS A 3 -31.54 -7.11 -5.67
N CYS A 4 -31.28 -5.81 -5.57
CA CYS A 4 -30.07 -5.08 -5.94
C CYS A 4 -29.45 -5.22 -7.33
N ILE A 5 -29.76 -4.19 -8.13
CA ILE A 5 -28.96 -3.55 -9.18
C ILE A 5 -27.49 -3.42 -8.73
N PHE A 6 -26.58 -4.14 -9.38
CA PHE A 6 -25.15 -3.83 -9.36
C PHE A 6 -24.80 -3.06 -10.64
N SER A 7 -24.32 -1.84 -10.44
CA SER A 7 -23.91 -0.88 -11.46
C SER A 7 -22.78 -1.44 -12.34
N LEU A 8 -23.10 -1.65 -13.61
CA LEU A 8 -22.17 -2.02 -14.69
C LEU A 8 -21.49 -0.77 -15.25
N PHE A 9 -20.50 -0.17 -14.58
CA PHE A 9 -19.73 0.95 -15.18
C PHE A 9 -18.24 1.04 -14.74
N GLY A 10 -17.60 -0.08 -14.42
CA GLY A 10 -16.17 -0.10 -14.03
C GLY A 10 -15.16 -0.47 -15.13
N SER A 11 -15.56 -0.65 -16.39
CA SER A 11 -14.73 -1.36 -17.39
C SER A 11 -14.40 -0.59 -18.68
N LEU A 12 -14.36 0.76 -18.67
CA LEU A 12 -14.13 1.51 -19.92
C LEU A 12 -13.10 2.65 -19.89
N ILE A 13 -12.44 2.95 -18.75
CA ILE A 13 -11.52 4.10 -18.67
C ILE A 13 -10.03 3.71 -18.82
N LEU A 14 -9.68 2.42 -18.77
CA LEU A 14 -8.28 2.00 -18.97
C LEU A 14 -7.84 2.04 -20.45
N GLN A 15 -8.75 2.30 -21.40
CA GLN A 15 -8.45 2.33 -22.84
C GLN A 15 -8.17 3.72 -23.41
N LEU A 16 -8.24 4.80 -22.62
CA LEU A 16 -8.07 6.17 -23.14
C LEU A 16 -6.73 6.85 -22.80
N LEU A 17 -5.89 6.29 -21.93
CA LEU A 17 -4.65 6.95 -21.49
C LEU A 17 -3.41 6.68 -22.38
N LEU A 18 -3.53 5.86 -23.44
CA LEU A 18 -2.42 5.58 -24.36
C LEU A 18 -2.22 6.63 -25.46
N LEU A 19 -3.04 7.68 -25.54
CA LEU A 19 -3.03 8.63 -26.66
C LEU A 19 -2.56 10.07 -26.34
N SER A 20 -2.30 10.43 -25.08
CA SER A 20 -2.04 11.85 -24.76
C SER A 20 -0.59 12.24 -24.50
N GLY A 21 0.39 11.33 -24.51
CA GLY A 21 1.83 11.70 -24.60
C GLY A 21 2.35 12.73 -23.58
N LEU A 22 1.70 12.90 -22.42
CA LEU A 22 2.09 13.90 -21.44
C LEU A 22 3.09 13.30 -20.44
N SER A 23 4.33 13.74 -20.54
CA SER A 23 5.41 13.51 -19.58
C SER A 23 5.00 14.06 -18.21
N SER A 24 4.72 13.18 -17.25
CA SER A 24 4.43 13.55 -15.87
C SER A 24 5.74 13.59 -15.08
N THR A 25 6.20 14.79 -14.73
CA THR A 25 7.24 14.97 -13.71
C THR A 25 6.59 14.83 -12.33
N SER A 26 6.87 13.74 -11.62
CA SER A 26 6.41 13.55 -10.24
C SER A 26 7.16 14.48 -9.28
N TYR A 27 6.43 15.30 -8.53
CA TYR A 27 6.98 16.10 -7.43
C TYR A 27 7.10 15.25 -6.17
N ILE A 28 8.31 15.17 -5.60
CA ILE A 28 8.57 14.57 -4.28
C ILE A 28 8.62 15.69 -3.23
N SER A 29 7.65 15.71 -2.32
CA SER A 29 7.67 16.61 -1.16
C SER A 29 8.23 15.87 0.05
N LYS A 30 9.41 16.29 0.55
CA LYS A 30 9.94 15.84 1.85
C LYS A 30 9.23 16.61 2.97
N PHE A 31 8.49 15.90 3.83
CA PHE A 31 7.93 16.47 5.06
C PHE A 31 8.89 16.25 6.24
N SER A 32 9.23 17.33 6.94
CA SER A 32 9.87 17.29 8.27
C SER A 32 8.78 17.39 9.33
N VAL A 33 8.91 16.66 10.45
CA VAL A 33 7.89 16.64 11.51
C VAL A 33 8.55 16.85 12.87
N ASP A 34 7.95 17.75 13.67
CA ASP A 34 8.30 18.00 15.06
C ASP A 34 7.78 16.89 16.00
N ASP A 35 8.58 16.51 16.99
CA ASP A 35 8.43 15.36 17.90
C ASP A 35 7.20 15.39 18.84
N ALA A 36 6.41 16.47 18.86
CA ALA A 36 5.38 16.68 19.88
C ALA A 36 4.10 15.82 19.72
N ALA A 37 3.86 15.22 18.55
CA ALA A 37 2.61 14.52 18.25
C ALA A 37 2.54 13.06 18.73
N LEU A 38 3.63 12.51 19.30
CA LEU A 38 3.71 11.12 19.79
C LEU A 38 3.33 10.94 21.27
N SER A 39 3.06 12.04 21.99
CA SER A 39 2.86 12.01 23.45
C SER A 39 1.45 11.63 23.92
N SER A 40 0.49 11.46 23.00
CA SER A 40 -0.92 11.21 23.33
C SER A 40 -1.42 9.80 23.01
N VAL A 41 -0.56 8.90 22.52
CA VAL A 41 -0.95 7.51 22.27
C VAL A 41 -0.92 6.75 23.60
N PRO A 42 -2.07 6.28 24.13
CA PRO A 42 -2.09 5.51 25.37
C PRO A 42 -1.22 4.27 25.22
N ASN A 43 -0.36 4.04 26.22
CA ASN A 43 0.60 2.93 26.29
C ASN A 43 -0.07 1.53 26.28
N GLU A 44 -1.41 1.47 26.27
CA GLU A 44 -2.23 0.26 26.31
C GLU A 44 -2.59 -0.29 24.91
N LEU A 45 -2.27 0.45 23.82
CA LEU A 45 -2.54 0.03 22.44
C LEU A 45 -1.28 -0.33 21.64
N VAL A 46 -0.11 -0.28 22.28
CA VAL A 46 1.04 -1.06 21.84
C VAL A 46 0.75 -2.49 22.29
N LEU A 47 -0.09 -3.20 21.51
CA LEU A 47 -0.11 -4.66 21.59
C LEU A 47 1.36 -5.09 21.54
N ASP A 48 1.82 -5.88 22.51
CA ASP A 48 3.11 -6.55 22.42
C ASP A 48 3.16 -7.21 21.03
N LEU A 49 3.82 -6.55 20.09
CA LEU A 49 4.12 -7.07 18.76
C LEU A 49 5.22 -8.10 19.00
N ASN A 50 4.86 -9.20 19.63
CA ASN A 50 5.51 -10.46 19.40
C ASN A 50 4.71 -11.08 18.25
N PRO A 51 4.95 -10.70 16.97
CA PRO A 51 4.51 -11.57 15.91
C PRO A 51 5.14 -12.91 16.27
N GLU A 52 4.33 -13.95 16.49
CA GLU A 52 4.87 -15.28 16.32
C GLU A 52 5.58 -15.22 14.97
N VAL A 53 6.91 -15.27 15.01
CA VAL A 53 7.73 -15.15 13.83
C VAL A 53 7.25 -16.28 12.95
N ALA A 54 6.45 -15.94 11.94
CA ALA A 54 5.88 -16.95 11.08
C ALA A 54 7.05 -17.77 10.55
N ASP A 55 6.93 -19.10 10.60
CA ASP A 55 7.98 -19.94 10.04
C ASP A 55 8.12 -19.58 8.56
N CYS A 56 9.36 -19.31 8.14
CA CYS A 56 9.64 -18.86 6.79
C CYS A 56 9.19 -19.94 5.78
N PRO A 57 8.24 -19.62 4.88
CA PRO A 57 7.72 -20.60 3.92
C PRO A 57 8.59 -20.74 2.66
N CYS A 58 9.65 -19.93 2.54
CA CYS A 58 10.53 -19.93 1.38
C CYS A 58 11.61 -21.02 1.47
N ASP A 59 12.03 -21.54 0.31
CA ASP A 59 13.14 -22.50 0.23
C ASP A 59 14.47 -21.90 0.73
N ASP A 60 14.68 -20.60 0.49
CA ASP A 60 15.79 -19.83 1.08
C ASP A 60 15.25 -18.91 2.20
N PRO A 61 15.70 -19.10 3.46
CA PRO A 61 15.33 -18.23 4.57
C PRO A 61 15.67 -16.74 4.38
N ALA A 62 16.61 -16.41 3.48
CA ALA A 62 16.92 -15.03 3.13
C ALA A 62 15.73 -14.33 2.43
N TRP A 63 14.89 -15.08 1.72
CA TRP A 63 13.71 -14.52 1.04
C TRP A 63 12.55 -14.20 1.97
N CYS A 64 12.65 -14.51 3.27
CA CYS A 64 11.70 -14.02 4.28
C CYS A 64 12.13 -12.69 4.91
N LYS A 65 13.21 -12.07 4.39
CA LYS A 65 13.63 -10.73 4.82
C LYS A 65 13.14 -9.71 3.80
N PRO A 66 12.38 -8.68 4.22
CA PRO A 66 12.04 -7.58 3.32
C PRO A 66 13.30 -6.96 2.73
N LEU A 67 13.23 -6.56 1.46
CA LEU A 67 14.37 -6.01 0.76
C LEU A 67 14.73 -4.64 1.35
N THR A 68 16.02 -4.33 1.40
CA THR A 68 16.51 -3.05 1.93
C THR A 68 16.96 -2.07 0.86
N ASP A 69 17.23 -2.59 -0.34
CA ASP A 69 17.81 -1.80 -1.43
C ASP A 69 16.76 -0.93 -2.11
N THR A 70 17.12 0.31 -2.42
CA THR A 70 16.25 1.22 -3.17
C THR A 70 16.73 1.27 -4.62
N PRO A 71 15.95 0.82 -5.60
CA PRO A 71 16.34 0.88 -7.00
C PRO A 71 16.35 2.33 -7.50
N GLU A 72 17.23 2.64 -8.45
CA GLU A 72 17.28 3.97 -9.09
C GLU A 72 16.02 4.28 -9.91
N LYS A 73 15.40 3.22 -10.47
CA LYS A 73 14.17 3.28 -11.24
C LYS A 73 13.24 2.17 -10.80
N GLU A 74 12.00 2.51 -10.50
CA GLU A 74 10.97 1.55 -10.13
C GLU A 74 10.08 1.16 -11.32
N VAL A 75 9.75 -0.13 -11.39
CA VAL A 75 8.84 -0.73 -12.36
C VAL A 75 7.88 -1.63 -11.60
N PHE A 76 6.60 -1.29 -11.67
CA PHE A 76 5.54 -1.96 -10.93
C PHE A 76 4.79 -2.95 -11.82
N ALA A 77 4.46 -4.11 -11.27
CA ALA A 77 3.40 -4.98 -11.76
C ALA A 77 2.26 -5.04 -10.75
N PHE A 78 1.02 -5.00 -11.22
CA PHE A 78 -0.15 -5.22 -10.38
C PHE A 78 -0.65 -6.64 -10.62
N SER A 79 -0.58 -7.47 -9.58
CA SER A 79 -1.06 -8.84 -9.63
C SER A 79 -2.45 -8.93 -9.04
N ILE A 80 -3.41 -9.30 -9.89
CA ILE A 80 -4.83 -9.37 -9.56
C ILE A 80 -5.33 -10.82 -9.38
N ARG A 81 -4.42 -11.80 -9.46
CA ARG A 81 -4.73 -13.23 -9.34
C ARG A 81 -3.67 -13.96 -8.53
N SER A 82 -4.13 -14.84 -7.64
CA SER A 82 -3.29 -15.73 -6.84
C SER A 82 -2.98 -17.02 -7.60
N ASP A 83 -2.21 -16.93 -8.69
CA ASP A 83 -1.98 -18.04 -9.63
C ASP A 83 -0.57 -17.98 -10.23
N THR A 84 0.20 -19.06 -10.14
CA THR A 84 1.56 -19.15 -10.68
C THR A 84 1.62 -18.93 -12.19
N SER A 85 0.62 -19.40 -12.93
CA SER A 85 0.54 -19.21 -14.39
C SER A 85 0.39 -17.73 -14.79
N HIS A 86 -0.04 -16.88 -13.85
CA HIS A 86 -0.08 -15.44 -14.03
C HIS A 86 1.31 -14.81 -13.84
N TRP A 87 2.01 -15.20 -12.78
CA TRP A 87 3.30 -14.60 -12.40
C TRP A 87 4.48 -15.09 -13.23
N GLU A 88 4.40 -16.30 -13.80
CA GLU A 88 5.36 -16.82 -14.78
C GLU A 88 5.49 -15.93 -16.03
N ARG A 89 4.49 -15.09 -16.29
CA ARG A 89 4.48 -14.15 -17.41
C ARG A 89 5.16 -12.82 -17.09
N PHE A 90 5.55 -12.60 -15.84
CA PHE A 90 6.29 -11.40 -15.45
C PHE A 90 7.73 -11.48 -15.94
N ASP A 91 8.22 -10.36 -16.46
CA ASP A 91 9.64 -10.21 -16.75
C ASP A 91 10.36 -9.76 -15.48
N TRP A 92 10.72 -10.73 -14.64
CA TRP A 92 11.39 -10.51 -13.36
C TRP A 92 12.70 -9.74 -13.46
N SER A 93 13.34 -9.71 -14.65
CA SER A 93 14.56 -8.94 -14.88
C SER A 93 14.32 -7.42 -14.95
N LYS A 94 13.06 -7.00 -15.12
CA LYS A 94 12.67 -5.59 -15.25
C LYS A 94 11.89 -5.06 -14.05
N LEU A 95 11.16 -5.94 -13.37
CA LEU A 95 10.32 -5.53 -12.24
C LEU A 95 11.18 -5.13 -11.06
N THR A 96 10.68 -4.17 -10.28
CA THR A 96 11.23 -3.84 -8.97
C THR A 96 10.23 -4.09 -7.87
N THR A 97 8.93 -4.00 -8.18
CA THR A 97 7.86 -4.15 -7.19
C THR A 97 6.64 -4.84 -7.82
N VAL A 98 6.05 -5.78 -7.09
CA VAL A 98 4.73 -6.35 -7.38
C VAL A 98 3.75 -5.86 -6.33
N VAL A 99 2.64 -5.26 -6.77
CA VAL A 99 1.51 -4.90 -5.92
C VAL A 99 0.49 -6.03 -5.97
N VAL A 100 0.17 -6.66 -4.84
CA VAL A 100 -0.84 -7.73 -4.78
C VAL A 100 -2.22 -7.15 -4.44
N PHE A 101 -3.20 -7.42 -5.30
CA PHE A 101 -4.56 -6.89 -5.19
C PHE A 101 -5.52 -7.98 -4.70
N GLY A 102 -6.04 -7.83 -3.48
CA GLY A 102 -7.12 -8.67 -2.96
C GLY A 102 -6.72 -10.09 -2.52
N TYR A 103 -5.42 -10.39 -2.43
CA TYR A 103 -4.93 -11.66 -1.89
C TYR A 103 -3.51 -11.50 -1.32
N LEU A 104 -3.12 -12.45 -0.46
CA LEU A 104 -1.75 -12.63 0.04
C LEU A 104 -1.32 -14.05 -0.28
N ASN A 105 -0.10 -14.23 -0.80
CA ASN A 105 0.42 -15.53 -1.17
C ASN A 105 1.94 -15.56 -0.95
N ASP A 106 2.38 -16.34 0.04
CA ASP A 106 3.79 -16.39 0.42
C ASP A 106 4.67 -16.98 -0.68
N SER A 107 4.16 -17.90 -1.51
CA SER A 107 4.91 -18.43 -2.65
C SER A 107 5.24 -17.36 -3.68
N LEU A 108 4.34 -16.38 -3.89
CA LEU A 108 4.64 -15.22 -4.72
C LEU A 108 5.70 -14.33 -4.06
N THR A 109 5.60 -14.08 -2.75
CA THR A 109 6.61 -13.32 -2.01
C THR A 109 7.99 -13.96 -2.15
N CYS A 110 8.10 -15.27 -1.92
CA CYS A 110 9.33 -16.02 -2.09
C CYS A 110 9.88 -15.94 -3.52
N LEU A 111 9.02 -16.13 -4.53
CA LEU A 111 9.42 -16.03 -5.93
C LEU A 111 9.95 -14.63 -6.27
N ALA A 112 9.24 -13.57 -5.88
CA ALA A 112 9.66 -12.21 -6.14
C ALA A 112 10.99 -11.88 -5.45
N HIS A 113 11.15 -12.27 -4.18
CA HIS A 113 12.38 -12.04 -3.42
C HIS A 113 13.57 -12.83 -3.99
N SER A 114 13.34 -14.02 -4.57
CA SER A 114 14.38 -14.76 -5.30
C SER A 114 14.95 -13.99 -6.51
N HIS A 115 14.17 -13.04 -7.03
CA HIS A 115 14.55 -12.13 -8.11
C HIS A 115 14.91 -10.72 -7.63
N ASN A 116 15.04 -10.49 -6.33
CA ASN A 116 15.25 -9.17 -5.73
C ASN A 116 14.16 -8.15 -6.11
N VAL A 117 12.92 -8.63 -6.23
CA VAL A 117 11.72 -7.83 -6.53
C VAL A 117 10.88 -7.74 -5.27
N ARG A 118 10.45 -6.52 -4.94
CA ARG A 118 9.62 -6.25 -3.76
C ARG A 118 8.19 -6.73 -3.95
N VAL A 119 7.50 -7.08 -2.86
CA VAL A 119 6.06 -7.33 -2.86
C VAL A 119 5.38 -6.43 -1.85
N ILE A 120 4.44 -5.61 -2.30
CA ILE A 120 3.63 -4.75 -1.42
C ILE A 120 2.16 -5.10 -1.57
N MET A 121 1.41 -5.00 -0.47
CA MET A 121 -0.04 -5.25 -0.49
C MET A 121 -0.82 -3.98 -0.84
N LEU A 122 -1.98 -4.16 -1.47
CA LEU A 122 -2.95 -3.07 -1.60
C LEU A 122 -3.57 -2.74 -0.24
N GLY A 123 -3.51 -1.47 0.15
CA GLY A 123 -4.17 -0.91 1.32
C GLY A 123 -5.53 -0.33 0.95
N ASP A 124 -6.54 -1.20 0.87
CA ASP A 124 -7.94 -0.77 0.75
C ASP A 124 -8.49 -0.35 2.12
N VAL A 125 -9.15 0.81 2.16
CA VAL A 125 -9.60 1.46 3.39
C VAL A 125 -10.84 2.31 3.14
N SER A 126 -11.85 2.13 3.99
CA SER A 126 -13.09 2.90 3.89
C SER A 126 -12.99 4.27 4.54
N VAL A 127 -13.82 5.21 4.06
CA VAL A 127 -13.95 6.57 4.66
C VAL A 127 -14.24 6.49 6.15
N GLN A 128 -15.15 5.61 6.57
CA GLN A 128 -15.51 5.48 7.98
C GLN A 128 -14.36 4.97 8.85
N THR A 129 -13.38 4.26 8.25
CA THR A 129 -12.21 3.76 8.95
C THR A 129 -11.18 4.87 9.14
N PHE A 130 -10.85 5.62 8.09
CA PHE A 130 -9.78 6.61 8.20
C PHE A 130 -10.20 7.95 8.81
N THR A 131 -11.49 8.28 8.78
CA THR A 131 -12.03 9.49 9.47
C THR A 131 -12.16 9.33 10.99
N ASP A 132 -12.19 8.09 11.49
CA ASP A 132 -12.21 7.78 12.91
C ASP A 132 -10.79 7.45 13.38
N ALA A 133 -10.26 8.19 14.36
CA ALA A 133 -8.87 8.02 14.80
C ALA A 133 -8.58 6.63 15.39
N ALA A 134 -9.52 6.05 16.14
CA ALA A 134 -9.31 4.73 16.76
C ALA A 134 -9.34 3.62 15.70
N LYS A 135 -10.31 3.67 14.78
CA LYS A 135 -10.40 2.70 13.68
C LYS A 135 -9.20 2.81 12.74
N ARG A 136 -8.75 4.04 12.46
CA ARG A 136 -7.56 4.29 11.65
C ARG A 136 -6.32 3.65 12.27
N GLN A 137 -6.08 3.88 13.56
CA GLN A 137 -4.96 3.27 14.28
C GLN A 137 -5.05 1.73 14.28
N GLN A 138 -6.22 1.17 14.55
CA GLN A 138 -6.43 -0.28 14.49
C GLN A 138 -6.16 -0.84 13.08
N TRP A 139 -6.61 -0.14 12.04
CA TRP A 139 -6.35 -0.54 10.66
C TRP A 139 -4.85 -0.53 10.34
N ILE A 140 -4.11 0.52 10.74
CA ILE A 140 -2.66 0.62 10.54
C ILE A 140 -1.92 -0.55 11.19
N GLN A 141 -2.24 -0.87 12.45
CA GLN A 141 -1.61 -1.99 13.15
C GLN A 141 -1.94 -3.33 12.47
N THR A 142 -3.18 -3.49 12.00
CA THR A 142 -3.58 -4.68 11.24
C THR A 142 -2.77 -4.82 9.94
N GLN A 143 -2.55 -3.73 9.21
CA GLN A 143 -1.75 -3.78 7.98
C GLN A 143 -0.28 -4.11 8.27
N LEU A 144 0.30 -3.52 9.32
CA LEU A 144 1.67 -3.83 9.72
C LEU A 144 1.84 -5.31 10.06
N LEU A 145 0.89 -5.88 10.80
CA LEU A 145 0.89 -7.31 11.14
C LEU A 145 0.81 -8.20 9.90
N LEU A 146 -0.04 -7.84 8.92
CA LEU A 146 -0.13 -8.57 7.65
C LEU A 146 1.18 -8.50 6.87
N VAL A 147 1.78 -7.31 6.78
CA VAL A 147 3.09 -7.10 6.12
C VAL A 147 4.18 -7.96 6.77
N GLN A 148 4.25 -7.97 8.10
CA GLN A 148 5.24 -8.78 8.81
C GLN A 148 4.98 -10.28 8.66
N LYS A 149 3.72 -10.71 8.81
CA LYS A 149 3.33 -12.12 8.73
C LYS A 149 3.62 -12.74 7.36
N HIS A 150 3.46 -11.95 6.30
CA HIS A 150 3.63 -12.39 4.92
C HIS A 150 4.96 -11.92 4.30
N PHE A 151 5.89 -11.44 5.14
CA PHE A 151 7.23 -10.98 4.77
C PHE A 151 7.24 -9.93 3.64
N LEU A 152 6.20 -9.11 3.56
CA LEU A 152 6.04 -8.12 2.51
C LEU A 152 6.97 -6.91 2.71
N ASP A 153 7.15 -6.16 1.64
CA ASP A 153 7.96 -4.93 1.62
C ASP A 153 7.16 -3.67 1.93
N GLY A 154 5.86 -3.75 2.19
CA GLY A 154 5.04 -2.61 2.58
C GLY A 154 3.66 -2.57 1.95
N ILE A 155 3.15 -1.36 1.69
CA ILE A 155 1.74 -1.12 1.37
C ILE A 155 1.56 -0.05 0.27
N ASN A 156 0.57 -0.26 -0.60
CA ASN A 156 0.11 0.68 -1.62
C ASN A 156 -1.33 1.14 -1.33
N PHE A 157 -1.52 2.40 -0.98
CA PHE A 157 -2.85 3.00 -0.80
C PHE A 157 -3.56 3.21 -2.14
N ASP A 158 -4.80 2.76 -2.22
CA ASP A 158 -5.63 2.84 -3.43
C ASP A 158 -7.08 3.21 -3.09
N PHE A 159 -7.25 4.40 -2.51
CA PHE A 159 -8.57 4.94 -2.25
C PHE A 159 -9.12 5.63 -3.50
N GLU A 160 -10.11 5.00 -4.14
CA GLU A 160 -10.77 5.52 -5.34
C GLU A 160 -12.09 6.26 -5.06
N GLY A 161 -12.37 6.59 -3.80
CA GLY A 161 -13.60 7.30 -3.44
C GLY A 161 -13.61 8.76 -3.94
N GLN A 162 -14.79 9.26 -4.29
CA GLN A 162 -14.96 10.66 -4.65
C GLN A 162 -14.78 11.56 -3.43
N VAL A 163 -13.88 12.53 -3.52
CA VAL A 163 -13.69 13.57 -2.51
C VAL A 163 -14.10 14.90 -3.12
N GLY A 164 -15.08 15.56 -2.52
CA GLY A 164 -15.49 16.89 -2.95
C GLY A 164 -14.42 17.93 -2.62
N LEU A 165 -14.33 19.01 -3.41
CA LEU A 165 -13.37 20.09 -3.17
C LEU A 165 -13.45 20.68 -1.74
N ASN A 166 -14.66 20.74 -1.19
CA ASN A 166 -14.92 21.25 0.16
C ASN A 166 -14.85 20.18 1.26
N ASP A 167 -14.59 18.92 0.92
CA ASP A 167 -14.53 17.82 1.88
C ASP A 167 -13.15 17.72 2.53
N THR A 168 -12.85 18.76 3.32
CA THR A 168 -11.59 18.90 4.04
C THR A 168 -11.39 17.78 5.06
N LEU A 169 -12.47 17.31 5.70
CA LEU A 169 -12.41 16.20 6.65
C LEU A 169 -11.88 14.93 6.00
N ILE A 170 -12.41 14.54 4.83
CA ILE A 170 -11.94 13.34 4.14
C ILE A 170 -10.49 13.51 3.67
N ARG A 171 -10.16 14.65 3.05
CA ARG A 171 -8.81 14.93 2.53
C ARG A 171 -7.75 14.92 3.64
N ASP A 172 -8.03 15.60 4.76
CA ASP A 172 -7.09 15.71 5.87
C ASP A 172 -7.00 14.39 6.64
N SER A 173 -8.11 13.65 6.79
CA SER A 173 -8.10 12.33 7.43
C SER A 173 -7.34 11.28 6.61
N TYR A 174 -7.46 11.30 5.28
CA TYR A 174 -6.70 10.41 4.40
C TYR A 174 -5.22 10.77 4.37
N THR A 175 -4.88 12.06 4.33
CA THR A 175 -3.50 12.54 4.50
C THR A 175 -2.91 12.06 5.84
N THR A 176 -3.70 12.16 6.90
CA THR A 176 -3.32 11.70 8.24
C THR A 176 -3.09 10.19 8.27
N LEU A 177 -3.95 9.39 7.61
CA LEU A 177 -3.76 7.94 7.46
C LEU A 177 -2.42 7.60 6.82
N VAL A 178 -2.12 8.19 5.66
CA VAL A 178 -0.88 7.90 4.93
C VAL A 178 0.34 8.30 5.77
N LYS A 179 0.27 9.46 6.44
CA LYS A 179 1.34 9.94 7.34
C LYS A 179 1.57 9.00 8.52
N GLU A 180 0.52 8.68 9.28
CA GLU A 180 0.61 7.80 10.45
C GLU A 180 1.10 6.39 10.05
N THR A 181 0.60 5.85 8.93
CA THR A 181 1.06 4.54 8.42
C THR A 181 2.54 4.59 8.05
N THR A 182 2.97 5.63 7.34
CA THR A 182 4.38 5.82 6.98
C THR A 182 5.25 5.86 8.23
N GLN A 183 4.85 6.61 9.25
CA GLN A 183 5.60 6.70 10.51
C GLN A 183 5.70 5.34 11.21
N VAL A 184 4.59 4.62 11.35
CA VAL A 184 4.55 3.31 12.00
C VAL A 184 5.41 2.29 11.24
N PHE A 185 5.26 2.21 9.92
CA PHE A 185 6.00 1.25 9.09
C PHE A 185 7.50 1.56 9.11
N LYS A 186 7.88 2.82 8.89
CA LYS A 186 9.30 3.24 8.84
C LYS A 186 9.99 3.12 10.19
N LYS A 187 9.25 3.20 11.31
CA LYS A 187 9.79 2.94 12.66
C LYS A 187 10.18 1.47 12.85
N VAL A 188 9.46 0.54 12.22
CA VAL A 188 9.77 -0.90 12.25
C VAL A 188 10.90 -1.22 11.28
N LEU A 189 10.76 -0.80 10.02
CA LEU A 189 11.77 -1.00 8.99
C LEU A 189 11.82 0.21 8.05
N PRO A 190 12.93 0.98 8.04
CA PRO A 190 13.05 2.16 7.18
C PRO A 190 12.92 1.87 5.68
N SER A 191 13.16 0.63 5.24
CA SER A 191 13.03 0.23 3.84
C SER A 191 11.61 -0.13 3.40
N TYR A 192 10.63 -0.23 4.30
CA TYR A 192 9.25 -0.53 3.88
C TYR A 192 8.72 0.52 2.89
N GLN A 193 8.25 0.07 1.74
CA GLN A 193 7.64 0.91 0.72
C GLN A 193 6.23 1.30 1.15
N VAL A 194 5.93 2.59 1.04
CA VAL A 194 4.60 3.15 1.25
C VAL A 194 4.26 3.99 0.04
N PHE A 195 3.40 3.45 -0.83
CA PHE A 195 2.98 4.11 -2.07
C PHE A 195 1.55 4.60 -1.96
N LEU A 196 1.26 5.68 -2.68
CA LEU A 196 -0.08 6.21 -2.84
C LEU A 196 -0.39 6.28 -4.33
N VAL A 197 -1.43 5.56 -4.75
CA VAL A 197 -2.07 5.80 -6.04
C VAL A 197 -2.99 7.00 -5.87
N VAL A 198 -2.82 7.98 -6.75
CA VAL A 198 -3.62 9.21 -6.73
C VAL A 198 -4.58 9.22 -7.91
N ILE A 199 -5.85 9.46 -7.63
CA ILE A 199 -6.78 9.95 -8.65
C ILE A 199 -6.64 11.47 -8.70
N LEU A 200 -6.50 12.03 -9.91
CA LEU A 200 -6.26 13.46 -10.16
C LEU A 200 -7.26 14.40 -9.44
N SER A 201 -8.46 13.93 -9.09
CA SER A 201 -9.48 14.70 -8.38
C SER A 201 -9.21 14.90 -6.89
N LEU A 202 -8.40 14.06 -6.24
CA LEU A 202 -8.16 14.13 -4.78
C LEU A 202 -7.28 15.32 -4.35
N PHE A 203 -6.51 15.89 -5.29
CA PHE A 203 -5.52 16.94 -5.02
C PHE A 203 -5.65 18.15 -5.95
N GLN A 204 -6.86 18.46 -6.43
CA GLN A 204 -7.07 19.72 -7.13
C GLN A 204 -6.88 20.87 -6.15
N ALA A 205 -5.74 21.58 -6.28
CA ALA A 205 -5.51 22.85 -5.61
C ALA A 205 -6.34 23.93 -6.32
N ASP A 206 -7.00 24.78 -5.55
CA ASP A 206 -7.71 25.94 -6.08
C ASP A 206 -6.74 26.81 -6.89
N ASN A 207 -7.12 27.17 -8.12
CA ASN A 207 -6.44 28.17 -8.95
C ASN A 207 -6.74 29.58 -8.45
#